data_AF-A0A7Y2YSS3-F1
#
_entry.id   AF-A0A7Y2YSS3-F1
#
_cell.length_a   1.000
_cell.length_b   1.000
_cell.length_c   1.000
_cell.angle_alpha   90.00
_cell.angle_beta   90.00
_cell.angle_gamma   90.00
#
_symmetry.space_group_name_H-M   'P 1'
#
loop_
_entity.id
_entity.type
_entity.pdbx_description
1 polymer ?
#
loop_
_entity_poly.entity_id
_entity_poly.type
_entity_poly.pdbx_seq_one_letter_code
_entity_poly.pdbx_strand_id
1 'polypeptide(L)' 'MSRKISDDNFLEWEVYVSGGQPDSVEAARIFFYCLDAPMNPARFVRHESGNVAQAEAAVLDMSDEQLRELLAEAIVNE' A
#
# COMPACT_ATOMS: atom_id res chain seq x y z
N MET A 1 6.58 -7.31 -4.23
CA MET A 1 7.61 -6.27 -4.48
C MET A 1 7.39 -5.12 -3.50
N SER A 2 8.42 -4.40 -3.03
CA SER A 2 8.24 -3.24 -2.13
C SER A 2 8.98 -1.98 -2.61
N ARG A 3 8.42 -0.80 -2.30
CA ARG A 3 8.96 0.53 -2.61
C ARG A 3 8.92 1.39 -1.36
N LYS A 4 9.84 2.35 -1.23
CA LYS A 4 9.84 3.32 -0.14
C LYS A 4 9.35 4.67 -0.62
N ILE A 5 8.55 5.33 0.20
CA ILE A 5 8.12 6.72 0.02
C ILE A 5 8.26 7.48 1.33
N SER A 6 8.36 8.81 1.26
CA SER A 6 8.27 9.69 2.42
C SER A 6 6.96 10.48 2.38
N ASP A 7 6.31 10.64 3.53
CA ASP A 7 5.13 11.51 3.67
C ASP A 7 5.50 12.98 3.96
N ASP A 8 4.49 13.85 4.04
CA ASP A 8 4.67 15.29 4.35
C ASP A 8 5.21 15.55 5.77
N ASN A 9 5.18 14.54 6.65
CA ASN A 9 5.77 14.60 7.99
C ASN A 9 7.20 14.02 8.03
N PHE A 10 7.80 13.75 6.86
CA PHE A 10 9.11 13.13 6.72
C PHE A 10 9.19 11.71 7.30
N LEU A 11 8.06 11.01 7.46
CA LEU A 11 8.06 9.60 7.87
C LEU A 11 8.32 8.73 6.65
N GLU A 12 9.18 7.72 6.81
CA GLU A 12 9.42 6.71 5.79
C GLU A 12 8.36 5.61 5.86
N TRP A 13 7.81 5.29 4.70
CA TRP A 13 6.81 4.23 4.51
C TRP A 13 7.30 3.22 3.48
N GLU A 14 7.26 1.94 3.85
CA GLU A 14 7.39 0.83 2.91
C GLU A 14 6.02 0.48 2.35
N VAL A 15 5.89 0.58 1.03
CA VAL A 15 4.71 0.23 0.26
C VAL A 15 4.92 -1.15 -0.37
N TYR A 16 4.01 -2.08 -0.14
CA TYR A 16 4.05 -3.39 -0.76
C TYR A 16 2.65 -3.91 -1.06
N VAL A 17 2.53 -4.79 -2.05
CA VAL A 17 1.25 -5.39 -2.42
C VAL A 17 1.16 -6.80 -1.85
N SER A 18 0.02 -7.15 -1.27
CA SER A 18 -0.30 -8.51 -0.84
C SER A 18 -1.79 -8.78 -1.01
N GLY A 19 -2.15 -10.00 -1.43
CA GLY A 19 -3.53 -10.41 -1.63
C GLY A 19 -3.65 -11.87 -2.05
N GLY A 20 -4.76 -12.50 -1.64
CA GLY A 20 -5.19 -13.83 -2.03
C GLY A 20 -5.80 -13.88 -3.42
N GLN A 21 -6.39 -15.02 -3.79
CA GLN A 21 -6.87 -15.30 -5.16
C GLN A 21 -7.78 -14.17 -5.71
N PRO A 22 -7.72 -13.87 -7.02
CA PRO A 22 -8.69 -13.00 -7.67
C PRO A 22 -10.11 -13.52 -7.37
N ASP A 23 -11.04 -12.61 -7.08
CA ASP A 23 -12.43 -12.88 -6.63
C ASP A 23 -12.60 -13.34 -5.16
N SER A 24 -11.54 -13.37 -4.35
CA SER A 24 -11.65 -13.65 -2.92
C SER A 24 -11.81 -12.39 -2.07
N VAL A 25 -12.32 -12.55 -0.84
CA VAL A 25 -12.41 -11.47 0.19
C VAL A 25 -11.01 -10.89 0.52
N GLU A 26 -9.96 -11.62 0.15
CA GLU A 26 -8.55 -11.25 0.20
C GLU A 26 -8.04 -10.60 -1.10
N ALA A 27 -8.90 -9.97 -1.90
CA ALA A 27 -8.56 -9.18 -3.08
C ALA A 27 -7.32 -8.28 -2.85
N ALA A 28 -6.49 -8.11 -3.88
CA ALA A 28 -5.21 -7.39 -3.80
C ALA A 28 -5.26 -6.10 -2.98
N ARG A 29 -4.35 -5.98 -1.99
CA ARG A 29 -4.22 -4.82 -1.11
C ARG A 29 -2.84 -4.21 -1.26
N ILE A 30 -2.80 -2.88 -1.28
CA ILE A 30 -1.58 -2.10 -1.18
C ILE A 30 -1.43 -1.74 0.29
N PHE A 31 -0.36 -2.24 0.91
CA PHE A 31 -0.01 -1.99 2.30
C PHE A 31 1.01 -0.86 2.38
N PHE A 32 0.89 -0.07 3.44
CA PHE A 32 1.78 1.00 3.84
C PHE A 32 2.25 0.72 5.27
N TYR A 33 3.52 0.39 5.41
CA TYR A 33 4.17 0.11 6.68
C TYR A 33 5.12 1.25 7.05
N CYS A 34 4.93 1.87 8.22
CA CYS A 34 5.80 2.95 8.67
C CYS A 34 7.11 2.38 9.22
N LEU A 35 8.24 2.77 8.64
CA LEU A 35 9.57 2.33 9.06
C LEU A 35 10.07 3.09 10.30
N ASP A 36 9.71 4.38 10.43
CA ASP A 36 10.03 5.20 11.61
C ASP A 36 9.20 4.85 12.84
N ALA A 37 8.00 4.30 12.65
CA ALA A 37 7.09 3.91 13.72
C ALA A 37 6.61 2.45 13.53
N PRO A 38 7.51 1.45 13.68
CA PRO A 38 7.21 0.05 13.37
C PRO A 38 6.17 -0.59 14.29
N MET A 39 5.86 0.04 15.42
CA MET A 39 4.80 -0.38 16.35
C MET A 39 3.40 0.06 15.90
N ASN A 40 3.31 0.97 14.92
CA ASN A 40 2.03 1.35 14.35
C ASN A 40 1.53 0.24 13.41
N PRO A 41 0.23 -0.09 13.45
CA PRO A 41 -0.35 -1.03 12.51
C PRO A 41 -0.18 -0.51 11.08
N ALA A 42 0.12 -1.43 10.16
CA ALA A 42 0.19 -1.12 8.74
C ALA A 42 -1.17 -0.60 8.26
N ARG A 43 -1.14 0.36 7.34
CA ARG A 43 -2.36 0.82 6.66
C ARG A 43 -2.49 0.10 5.34
N PHE A 44 -3.70 -0.01 4.81
CA PHE A 44 -3.89 -0.60 3.50
C PHE A 44 -5.03 0.04 2.70
N VAL A 45 -4.92 -0.07 1.38
CA VAL A 45 -5.96 0.24 0.41
C VAL A 45 -6.24 -1.00 -0.41
N ARG A 46 -7.52 -1.27 -0.71
CA ARG A 46 -7.91 -2.35 -1.62
C ARG A 46 -7.75 -1.87 -3.05
N HIS A 47 -7.02 -2.62 -3.86
CA HIS A 47 -6.91 -2.35 -5.28
C HIS A 47 -8.16 -2.87 -6.00
N GLU A 48 -8.76 -2.01 -6.83
CA GLU A 48 -10.02 -2.25 -7.53
C GLU A 48 -10.02 -3.48 -8.44
N SER A 49 -8.86 -3.84 -9.01
CA SER A 49 -8.75 -5.04 -9.85
C SER A 49 -8.78 -6.35 -9.08
N GLY A 50 -8.54 -6.33 -7.77
CA GLY A 50 -8.38 -7.54 -6.94
C GLY A 50 -7.21 -8.45 -7.33
N ASN A 51 -6.38 -8.06 -8.31
CA ASN A 51 -5.29 -8.85 -8.85
C ASN A 51 -3.93 -8.30 -8.39
N VAL A 52 -3.13 -9.15 -7.72
CA VAL A 52 -1.83 -8.77 -7.15
C VAL A 52 -0.86 -8.28 -8.22
N ALA A 53 -0.76 -8.96 -9.36
CA ALA A 53 0.17 -8.57 -10.41
C ALA A 53 -0.18 -7.20 -11.02
N GLN A 54 -1.48 -6.89 -11.16
CA GLN A 54 -1.91 -5.59 -11.64
C GLN A 54 -1.70 -4.49 -10.58
N ALA A 55 -1.97 -4.79 -9.31
CA ALA A 55 -1.72 -3.86 -8.22
C ALA A 55 -0.22 -3.59 -8.04
N GLU A 56 0.64 -4.60 -8.20
CA GLU A 56 2.10 -4.43 -8.20
C GLU A 56 2.55 -3.54 -9.37
N ALA A 57 2.06 -3.80 -10.59
CA ALA A 57 2.35 -2.97 -11.75
C ALA A 57 1.90 -1.51 -11.54
N ALA A 58 0.71 -1.31 -10.97
CA ALA A 58 0.18 0.02 -10.66
C ALA A 58 1.06 0.76 -9.64
N VAL A 59 1.46 0.11 -8.54
CA VAL A 59 2.36 0.72 -7.53
C VAL A 59 3.72 1.10 -8.11
N LEU A 60 4.21 0.35 -9.11
CA LEU A 60 5.47 0.68 -9.80
C LEU A 60 5.34 1.87 -10.74
N ASP A 61 4.19 2.00 -11.41
CA ASP A 61 3.93 3.08 -12.36
C ASP A 61 3.53 4.40 -11.64
N MET A 62 2.94 4.28 -10.44
CA MET A 62 2.54 5.42 -9.62
C MET A 62 3.74 6.29 -9.19
N SER A 63 3.53 7.60 -9.19
CA SER A 63 4.45 8.57 -8.59
C SER A 63 4.38 8.54 -7.06
N ASP A 64 5.41 9.09 -6.40
CA ASP A 64 5.42 9.22 -4.94
C ASP A 64 4.28 10.10 -4.41
N GLU A 65 3.79 11.05 -5.22
CA GLU A 65 2.64 11.90 -4.88
C GLU A 65 1.35 11.07 -4.86
N GLN A 66 1.10 10.27 -5.91
CA GLN A 66 -0.05 9.37 -5.96
C GLN A 66 -0.03 8.33 -4.84
N LEU A 67 1.15 7.80 -4.49
CA LEU A 67 1.28 6.86 -3.38
C LEU A 67 1.02 7.53 -2.02
N ARG A 68 1.34 8.83 -1.86
CA ARG A 68 0.98 9.63 -0.68
C ARG A 68 -0.53 9.89 -0.61
N GLU A 69 -1.18 10.17 -1.72
CA GLU A 69 -2.64 10.29 -1.78
C GLU A 69 -3.31 8.98 -1.34
N LEU A 70 -2.86 7.84 -1.86
CA LEU A 70 -3.34 6.52 -1.43
C LEU A 70 -3.08 6.25 0.05
N LEU A 71 -1.93 6.67 0.60
CA LEU A 71 -1.64 6.57 2.04
C LEU A 71 -2.64 7.38 2.88
N ALA A 72 -3.09 8.54 2.39
CA ALA A 72 -4.10 9.35 3.06
C ALA A 72 -5.49 8.69 3.07
N GLU A 73 -5.80 7.89 2.05
CA GLU A 73 -7.03 7.09 1.95
C GLU A 73 -6.94 5.73 2.67
N ALA A 74 -5.73 5.31 3.06
CA ALA A 74 -5.46 4.00 3.62
C ALA A 74 -6.08 3.82 5.02
N ILE A 75 -6.77 2.70 5.21
CA ILE A 75 -7.37 2.32 6.49
C ILE A 75 -6.40 1.47 7.33
N VAL A 76 -6.51 1.55 8.65
CA VAL A 76 -5.67 0.77 9.57
C VAL A 76 -6.03 -0.72 9.47
N ASN A 77 -5.02 -1.58 9.36
CA ASN A 77 -5.19 -3.02 9.48
C ASN A 77 -5.35 -3.39 10.96
N GLU A 78 -6.61 -3.53 11.41
CA GLU A 78 -6.98 -3.99 12.77
C GLU A 78 -6.72 -5.50 12.99
#